data_AF-E0N8F1-F1
#
_entry.id   AF-E0N8F1-F1
#
_cell.length_a   1.000
_cell.length_b   1.000
_cell.length_c   1.000
_cell.angle_alpha   90.00
_cell.angle_beta   90.00
_cell.angle_gamma   90.00
#
_symmetry.space_group_name_H-M   'P 1'
#
loop_
_entity.id
_entity.type
_entity.pdbx_description
1 polymer ?
#
loop_
_entity_poly.entity_id
_entity_poly.type
_entity_poly.pdbx_seq_one_letter_code
_entity_poly.pdbx_strand_id
1 'polypeptide(L)' 'MRLNVLPCVSEHNIRCGIENMTHNIRLFEPIASIRAKKAQDWANGIFRRHN' A
#
# COMPACT_ATOMS: atom_id res chain seq x y z
N MET A 1 25.98 5.83 -18.03
CA MET A 1 25.20 6.31 -16.86
C MET A 1 24.86 5.09 -16.02
N ARG A 2 25.34 5.00 -14.77
CA ARG A 2 24.93 3.94 -13.85
C ARG A 2 23.44 4.11 -13.56
N LEU A 3 22.60 3.17 -14.01
CA LEU A 3 21.25 3.07 -13.48
C LEU A 3 21.39 2.78 -11.97
N ASN A 4 21.07 3.77 -11.14
CA ASN A 4 20.84 3.53 -9.72
C ASN A 4 19.59 2.66 -9.65
N VAL A 5 19.78 1.34 -9.61
CA VAL A 5 18.72 0.38 -9.33
C VAL A 5 18.22 0.72 -7.93
N LEU A 6 17.06 1.38 -7.86
CA LEU A 6 16.31 1.53 -6.61
C LEU A 6 16.26 0.15 -5.96
N PRO A 7 16.57 0.03 -4.65
CA PRO A 7 16.49 -1.27 -4.00
C PRO A 7 15.10 -1.83 -4.28
N CYS A 8 15.04 -3.04 -4.86
CA CYS A 8 13.78 -3.73 -5.14
C CYS A 8 12.94 -3.66 -3.87
N VAL A 9 11.92 -2.81 -3.86
CA VAL A 9 11.03 -2.69 -2.72
C VAL A 9 10.28 -4.00 -2.66
N SER A 10 10.62 -4.84 -1.67
CA SER A 10 9.97 -6.14 -1.46
C SER A 10 8.46 -5.95 -1.38
N GLU A 11 7.69 -6.90 -1.92
CA GLU A 11 6.22 -6.93 -1.81
C GLU A 11 5.76 -6.67 -0.36
N HIS A 12 6.51 -7.21 0.61
CA HIS A 12 6.29 -7.01 2.03
C HIS A 12 6.34 -5.52 2.43
N ASN A 13 7.35 -4.79 1.97
CA ASN A 13 7.51 -3.36 2.29
C ASN A 13 6.39 -2.51 1.66
N ILE A 14 5.95 -2.87 0.44
CA ILE A 14 4.84 -2.19 -0.23
C ILE A 14 3.54 -2.46 0.53
N ARG A 15 3.30 -3.70 0.96
CA ARG A 15 2.10 -4.08 1.73
C ARG A 15 2.05 -3.35 3.07
N CYS A 16 3.15 -3.35 3.83
CA CYS A 16 3.24 -2.61 5.10
C CYS A 16 3.04 -1.11 4.91
N GLY A 17 3.55 -0.51 3.83
CA GLY A 17 3.33 0.91 3.52
C GLY A 17 1.85 1.25 3.31
N ILE A 18 1.13 0.41 2.55
CA ILE A 18 -0.30 0.61 2.27
C ILE A 18 -1.16 0.43 3.53
N GLU A 19 -0.83 -0.55 4.37
CA GLU A 19 -1.49 -0.77 5.66
C GLU A 19 -1.30 0.43 6.59
N ASN A 20 -0.07 0.93 6.71
CA ASN A 20 0.24 2.08 7.55
C ASN A 20 -0.45 3.35 7.04
N MET A 21 -0.47 3.59 5.72
CA MET A 21 -1.19 4.73 5.13
C MET A 21 -2.68 4.66 5.44
N THR A 22 -3.30 3.49 5.29
CA THR A 22 -4.73 3.30 5.55
C THR A 22 -5.08 3.48 7.02
N HIS A 23 -4.20 3.04 7.92
CA HIS A 23 -4.33 3.25 9.35
C HIS A 23 -4.27 4.75 9.71
N ASN A 24 -3.31 5.49 9.16
CA ASN A 24 -3.22 6.93 9.39
C ASN A 24 -4.45 7.68 8.87
N ILE A 25 -4.94 7.34 7.67
CA ILE A 25 -6.16 7.98 7.13
C ILE A 25 -7.37 7.71 8.03
N ARG A 26 -7.51 6.49 8.59
CA ARG A 26 -8.58 6.16 9.54
C ARG A 26 -8.55 7.01 10.81
N LEU A 27 -7.36 7.36 11.29
CA LEU A 27 -7.19 8.16 12.52
C LEU A 27 -7.51 9.64 12.31
N PHE A 28 -7.15 10.21 11.17
CA PHE A 28 -7.26 11.66 10.93
C PHE A 28 -8.48 12.08 10.10
N GLU A 29 -8.97 11.22 9.19
CA GLU A 29 -10.13 11.53 8.35
C GLU A 29 -11.08 10.33 8.22
N PRO A 30 -12.06 10.20 9.14
CA PRO A 30 -13.03 9.10 9.14
C PRO A 30 -13.82 8.97 7.83
N ILE A 31 -14.09 10.09 7.13
CA ILE A 31 -14.79 10.10 5.85
C ILE A 31 -13.89 9.54 4.72
N ALA A 32 -12.59 9.82 4.76
CA ALA A 32 -11.63 9.28 3.81
C ALA A 32 -11.29 7.80 4.10
N SER A 33 -11.59 7.30 5.30
CA SER A 33 -11.32 5.92 5.71
C SER A 33 -11.94 4.86 4.80
N ILE A 34 -13.15 5.11 4.28
CA ILE A 34 -13.87 4.19 3.38
C ILE A 34 -13.11 4.05 2.06
N ARG A 35 -12.63 5.19 1.51
CA ARG A 35 -11.85 5.22 0.27
C ARG A 35 -10.49 4.58 0.46
N ALA A 36 -9.82 4.85 1.59
CA ALA A 36 -8.55 4.22 1.93
C ALA A 36 -8.67 2.70 2.09
N LYS A 37 -9.73 2.21 2.74
CA LYS A 37 -10.03 0.77 2.82
C LYS A 37 -10.23 0.15 1.44
N LYS A 38 -10.99 0.80 0.55
CA LYS A 38 -11.19 0.32 -0.82
C LYS A 38 -9.88 0.25 -1.62
N ALA A 39 -8.97 1.21 -1.42
CA ALA A 39 -7.64 1.18 -2.04
C ALA A 39 -6.76 0.04 -1.49
N GLN A 40 -6.81 -0.20 -0.17
CA GLN A 40 -6.13 -1.32 0.47
C GLN A 40 -6.64 -2.67 -0.06
N ASP A 41 -7.96 -2.85 -0.16
CA ASP A 41 -8.57 -4.08 -0.67
C ASP A 41 -8.19 -4.34 -2.14
N TRP A 42 -8.14 -3.28 -2.96
CA TRP A 42 -7.67 -3.38 -4.34
C TRP A 42 -6.20 -3.79 -4.43
N ALA A 43 -5.32 -3.18 -3.63
CA ALA A 43 -3.90 -3.53 -3.58
C ALA A 43 -3.68 -4.98 -3.13
N ASN A 44 -4.42 -5.43 -2.11
CA ASN A 44 -4.42 -6.81 -1.67
C ASN A 44 -4.86 -7.78 -2.79
N GLY A 45 -5.81 -7.36 -3.63
CA GLY A 45 -6.22 -8.10 -4.82
C GLY A 45 -5.12 -8.25 -5.87
N ILE A 46 -4.25 -7.25 -6.03
CA ILE A 46 -3.09 -7.32 -6.94
C ILE A 46 -2.07 -8.31 -6.40
N PHE A 47 -1.70 -8.20 -5.12
CA PHE A 47 -0.72 -9.10 -4.51
C PHE A 47 -1.15 -10.57 -4.56
N ARG A 48 -2.45 -10.85 -4.39
CA ARG A 48 -3.00 -12.20 -4.52
C ARG A 48 -2.95 -12.79 -5.93
N ARG A 49 -2.83 -11.97 -6.98
CA ARG A 49 -2.70 -12.44 -8.36
C ARG A 49 -1.24 -12.68 -8.78
N HIS A 50 -0.30 -12.12 -8.02
CA HIS A 50 1.14 -12.23 -8.26
C HIS A 50 1.79 -13.38 -7.48
N ASN A 51 1.21 -13.78 -6.34
CA ASN A 51 1.49 -15.05 -5.68
C ASN A 51 0.66 -16.18 -6.29
#